data_AF-A0A2T6J0G2-F1
#
_entry.id   AF-A0A2T6J0G2-F1
#
_cell.length_a   1.000
_cell.length_b   1.000
_cell.length_c   1.000
_cell.angle_alpha   90.00
_cell.angle_beta   90.00
_cell.angle_gamma   90.00
#
_symmetry.space_group_name_H-M   'P 1'
#
loop_
_entity.id
_entity.type
_entity.pdbx_description
1 polymer ?
#
loop_
_entity_poly.entity_id
_entity_poly.type
_entity_poly.pdbx_seq_one_letter_code
_entity_poly.pdbx_strand_id
1 'polypeptide(L)'
;MSVKALNPRRLPPPGQAATEFFGETVEKFISYFDSAGELEAPNKNAGNFRVSKGVTVDLVVLNGSQRRPVVACVVETPLGEEDKLPKRTADFGHLVFTFKAALAGPYRIQLEYGPVVASQSGAAANNEDRVIGEKDAEASASRSPASVIIVEPSLSINGVALKQESISLQTVLSRCLGPFSGWKRMFTQTAELGYNVIHFTPLQALGESGSCYSIADQLHISDFFLEDKSLTGERGLEGDSSGAGQAAPGAVMALRRAASSDIVGLEELQAIIRMMETDLGLLSTIDLVLNHTASNSPWLQDHPDSG
;
A
#
# COMPACT_ATOMS: atom_id res chain seq x y z
N MET A 1 1.26 25.42 -35.07
CA MET A 1 1.06 24.07 -35.61
C MET A 1 -0.23 23.51 -35.02
N SER A 2 -1.16 23.06 -35.85
CA SER A 2 -2.47 22.56 -35.41
C SER A 2 -2.28 21.22 -34.69
N VAL A 3 -2.61 21.17 -33.40
CA VAL A 3 -2.57 19.94 -32.60
C VAL A 3 -3.73 19.06 -33.08
N LYS A 4 -3.41 17.95 -33.77
CA LYS A 4 -4.41 16.96 -34.17
C LYS A 4 -5.10 16.42 -32.92
N ALA A 5 -6.44 16.38 -32.93
CA ALA A 5 -7.22 15.77 -31.87
C ALA A 5 -6.84 14.29 -31.71
N LEU A 6 -6.35 13.91 -30.52
CA LEU A 6 -6.08 12.52 -30.14
C LEU A 6 -7.42 11.76 -30.06
N ASN A 7 -7.48 10.60 -30.68
CA ASN A 7 -8.60 9.68 -30.53
C ASN A 7 -8.25 8.62 -29.47
N PRO A 8 -8.77 8.72 -28.24
CA PRO A 8 -8.39 7.84 -27.12
C PRO A 8 -8.84 6.38 -27.27
N ARG A 9 -9.52 6.02 -28.38
CA ARG A 9 -10.04 4.68 -28.65
C ARG A 9 -9.30 3.91 -29.74
N ARG A 10 -8.17 4.41 -30.27
CA ARG A 10 -7.33 3.67 -31.22
C ARG A 10 -6.03 3.22 -30.57
N LEU A 11 -5.77 1.91 -30.62
CA LEU A 11 -4.44 1.37 -30.32
C LEU A 11 -3.43 1.88 -31.37
N PRO A 12 -2.17 2.11 -30.98
CA PRO A 12 -1.11 2.46 -31.92
C PRO A 12 -0.92 1.35 -32.97
N PRO A 13 -0.52 1.68 -34.21
CA PRO A 13 -0.11 0.69 -35.19
C PRO A 13 1.08 -0.15 -34.66
N PRO A 14 1.22 -1.41 -35.10
CA PRO A 14 2.37 -2.23 -34.72
C PRO A 14 3.70 -1.51 -35.03
N GLY A 15 4.58 -1.37 -34.02
CA GLY A 15 5.90 -0.76 -34.16
C GLY A 15 6.03 0.70 -33.73
N GLN A 16 4.96 1.36 -33.27
CA GLN A 16 5.05 2.68 -32.64
C GLN A 16 4.97 2.61 -31.11
N ALA A 17 5.72 3.47 -30.43
CA ALA A 17 5.70 3.58 -28.98
C ALA A 17 4.32 4.07 -28.49
N ALA A 18 3.68 3.31 -27.60
CA ALA A 18 2.34 3.62 -27.11
C ALA A 18 2.26 4.95 -26.33
N THR A 19 3.39 5.46 -25.85
CA THR A 19 3.52 6.69 -25.09
C THR A 19 3.10 7.95 -25.86
N GLU A 20 3.18 7.96 -27.19
CA GLU A 20 2.76 9.11 -28.01
C GLU A 20 1.22 9.25 -28.14
N PHE A 21 0.45 8.22 -27.73
CA PHE A 21 -1.01 8.18 -27.89
C PHE A 21 -1.79 8.36 -26.59
N PHE A 22 -1.12 8.36 -25.43
CA PHE A 22 -1.73 8.67 -24.14
C PHE A 22 -1.38 10.11 -23.76
N GLY A 23 -2.27 11.06 -24.05
CA GLY A 23 -2.18 12.38 -23.43
C GLY A 23 -2.37 12.27 -21.92
N GLU A 24 -1.68 13.12 -21.15
CA GLU A 24 -2.00 13.34 -19.74
C GLU A 24 -3.42 13.89 -19.64
N THR A 25 -4.38 12.98 -19.51
CA THR A 25 -5.75 13.36 -19.21
C THR A 25 -5.73 13.74 -17.74
N VAL A 26 -5.80 15.03 -17.42
CA VAL A 26 -6.03 15.48 -16.05
C VAL A 26 -7.46 15.12 -15.72
N GLU A 27 -7.68 13.90 -15.26
CA GLU A 27 -8.99 13.46 -14.79
C GLU A 27 -9.35 14.32 -13.57
N LYS A 28 -10.42 15.10 -13.74
CA LYS A 28 -10.98 15.91 -12.67
C LYS A 28 -12.32 15.29 -12.29
N PHE A 29 -12.38 14.75 -11.08
CA PHE A 29 -13.62 14.18 -10.54
C PHE A 29 -14.37 15.24 -9.75
N ILE A 30 -15.68 15.09 -9.68
CA ILE A 30 -16.56 15.92 -8.85
C ILE A 30 -17.38 14.96 -8.01
N SER A 31 -17.43 15.20 -6.71
CA SER A 31 -18.30 14.47 -5.78
C SER A 31 -18.98 15.46 -4.84
N TYR A 32 -20.16 15.08 -4.34
CA TYR A 32 -21.03 15.94 -3.57
C TYR A 32 -21.17 15.43 -2.15
N PHE A 33 -21.27 16.35 -1.19
CA PHE A 33 -21.70 16.01 0.16
C PHE A 33 -23.23 15.98 0.24
N ASP A 34 -23.77 14.92 0.82
CA ASP A 34 -25.18 14.80 1.14
C ASP A 34 -25.58 15.66 2.36
N SER A 35 -26.85 15.63 2.76
CA SER A 35 -27.36 16.44 3.87
C SER A 35 -26.87 16.02 5.26
N ALA A 36 -26.28 14.83 5.40
CA ALA A 36 -25.59 14.37 6.60
C ALA A 36 -24.11 14.79 6.62
N GLY A 37 -23.60 15.32 5.50
CA GLY A 37 -22.20 15.68 5.33
C GLY A 37 -21.31 14.47 5.02
N GLU A 38 -21.89 13.39 4.49
CA GLU A 38 -21.15 12.28 3.90
C GLU A 38 -20.91 12.54 2.41
N LEU A 39 -19.73 12.14 1.93
CA LEU A 39 -19.35 12.28 0.54
C LEU A 39 -19.97 11.15 -0.31
N GLU A 40 -20.62 11.52 -1.41
CA GLU A 40 -21.14 10.55 -2.37
C GLU A 40 -20.00 9.83 -3.09
N ALA A 41 -19.96 8.51 -2.97
CA ALA A 41 -18.98 7.66 -3.64
C ALA A 41 -19.60 6.97 -4.86
N PRO A 42 -18.87 6.84 -5.98
CA PRO A 42 -19.25 5.94 -7.06
C PRO A 42 -19.49 4.53 -6.49
N ASN A 43 -20.67 3.96 -6.74
CA ASN A 43 -21.05 2.64 -6.22
C ASN A 43 -20.95 2.51 -4.68
N LYS A 44 -21.36 3.53 -3.90
CA LYS A 44 -21.37 3.51 -2.42
C LYS A 44 -21.95 2.24 -1.79
N ASN A 45 -22.90 1.57 -2.46
CA ASN A 45 -23.52 0.32 -1.99
C ASN A 45 -22.70 -0.95 -2.27
N ALA A 46 -21.71 -0.88 -3.14
CA ALA A 46 -20.94 -2.03 -3.63
C ALA A 46 -19.41 -1.86 -3.49
N GLY A 47 -18.91 -0.66 -3.18
CA GLY A 47 -17.48 -0.41 -3.11
C GLY A 47 -17.08 0.93 -2.49
N ASN A 48 -15.77 1.18 -2.52
CA ASN A 48 -15.14 2.36 -1.94
C ASN A 48 -14.92 3.45 -3.00
N PHE A 49 -14.88 4.72 -2.57
CA PHE A 49 -14.40 5.81 -3.42
C PHE A 49 -12.90 5.64 -3.64
N ARG A 50 -12.51 5.26 -4.85
CA ARG A 50 -11.12 5.09 -5.27
C ARG A 50 -10.75 6.07 -6.37
N VAL A 51 -9.55 6.63 -6.30
CA VAL A 51 -8.95 7.45 -7.37
C VAL A 51 -7.47 7.14 -7.50
N SER A 52 -6.89 7.34 -8.68
CA SER A 52 -5.45 7.18 -8.87
C SER A 52 -4.67 8.36 -8.29
N LYS A 53 -3.45 8.11 -7.78
CA LYS A 53 -2.52 9.16 -7.37
C LYS A 53 -2.29 10.18 -8.48
N GLY A 54 -2.28 11.47 -8.12
CA GLY A 54 -2.13 12.61 -9.01
C GLY A 54 -3.45 13.26 -9.44
N VAL A 55 -4.57 12.55 -9.29
CA VAL A 55 -5.91 13.06 -9.62
C VAL A 55 -6.32 14.22 -8.71
N THR A 56 -7.11 15.14 -9.24
CA THR A 56 -7.78 16.19 -8.48
C THR A 56 -9.28 15.92 -8.40
N VAL A 57 -9.84 16.01 -7.19
CA VAL A 57 -11.27 15.84 -6.93
C VAL A 57 -11.82 17.14 -6.36
N ASP A 58 -12.84 17.70 -7.00
CA ASP A 58 -13.63 18.78 -6.42
C ASP A 58 -14.73 18.18 -5.55
N LEU A 59 -14.69 18.51 -4.26
CA LEU A 59 -15.68 18.11 -3.27
C LEU A 59 -16.66 19.25 -3.07
N VAL A 60 -17.92 19.03 -3.41
CA VAL A 60 -18.92 20.09 -3.54
C VAL A 60 -19.93 20.00 -2.41
N VAL A 61 -20.14 21.12 -1.73
CA VAL A 61 -21.24 21.31 -0.79
C VAL A 61 -22.27 22.22 -1.47
N LEU A 62 -23.43 21.65 -1.79
CA LEU A 62 -24.54 22.42 -2.35
C LEU A 62 -25.04 23.46 -1.34
N ASN A 63 -25.47 24.61 -1.84
CA ASN A 63 -25.88 25.71 -0.99
C ASN A 63 -27.17 25.32 -0.27
N GLY A 64 -27.19 25.47 1.06
CA GLY A 64 -28.31 25.05 1.90
C GLY A 64 -28.48 23.54 2.10
N SER A 65 -27.55 22.69 1.63
CA SER A 65 -27.67 21.23 1.86
C SER A 65 -27.32 20.81 3.28
N GLN A 66 -26.48 21.58 3.96
CA GLN A 66 -26.00 21.29 5.31
C GLN A 66 -26.86 21.97 6.37
N ARG A 67 -27.07 21.29 7.51
CA ARG A 67 -27.82 21.83 8.66
C ARG A 67 -27.11 23.00 9.34
N ARG A 68 -25.80 23.11 9.18
CA ARG A 68 -24.95 24.14 9.78
C ARG A 68 -24.05 24.77 8.70
N PRO A 69 -23.64 26.04 8.88
CA PRO A 69 -22.69 26.67 7.98
C PRO A 69 -21.37 25.88 7.93
N VAL A 70 -20.92 25.51 6.73
CA VAL A 70 -19.63 24.85 6.54
C VAL A 70 -18.53 25.89 6.49
N VAL A 71 -17.54 25.76 7.38
CA VAL A 71 -16.41 26.69 7.46
C VAL A 71 -15.18 26.17 6.72
N ALA A 72 -14.96 24.85 6.76
CA ALA A 72 -13.84 24.17 6.11
C ALA A 72 -14.20 22.73 5.72
N CYS A 73 -13.34 22.12 4.93
CA CYS A 73 -13.28 20.67 4.73
C CYS A 73 -11.89 20.21 5.17
N VAL A 74 -11.86 19.34 6.18
CA VAL A 74 -10.65 18.80 6.76
C VAL A 74 -10.35 17.47 6.09
N VAL A 75 -9.08 17.26 5.75
CA VAL A 75 -8.56 16.00 5.26
C VAL A 75 -7.50 15.48 6.22
N GLU A 76 -7.59 14.21 6.57
CA GLU A 76 -6.54 13.46 7.26
C GLU A 76 -5.82 12.60 6.21
N THR A 77 -4.51 12.74 6.12
CA THR A 77 -3.67 11.97 5.20
C THR A 77 -3.51 10.52 5.67
N PRO A 78 -3.05 9.60 4.80
CA PRO A 78 -2.72 8.24 5.20
C PRO A 78 -1.70 8.12 6.35
N LEU A 79 -0.95 9.19 6.63
CA LEU A 79 0.06 9.25 7.69
C LEU A 79 -0.47 9.90 8.99
N GLY A 80 -1.76 10.25 9.04
CA GLY A 80 -2.40 10.86 10.23
C GLY A 80 -2.22 12.38 10.33
N GLU A 81 -1.67 13.04 9.30
CA GLU A 81 -1.57 14.50 9.27
C GLU A 81 -2.88 15.13 8.82
N GLU A 82 -3.37 16.16 9.52
CA GLU A 82 -4.58 16.90 9.13
C GLU A 82 -4.24 18.19 8.35
N ASP A 83 -5.03 18.49 7.33
CA ASP A 83 -4.98 19.76 6.58
C ASP A 83 -6.40 20.26 6.20
N LYS A 84 -6.52 21.56 5.90
CA LYS A 84 -7.75 22.18 5.42
C LYS A 84 -7.68 22.38 3.91
N LEU A 85 -8.62 21.79 3.19
CA LEU A 85 -8.64 21.85 1.74
C LEU A 85 -8.88 23.29 1.23
N PRO A 86 -8.22 23.69 0.12
CA PRO A 86 -8.49 24.95 -0.55
C PRO A 86 -9.98 25.09 -0.88
N LYS A 87 -10.59 26.17 -0.40
CA LYS A 87 -12.01 26.48 -0.55
C LYS A 87 -12.21 27.57 -1.59
N ARG A 88 -13.21 27.40 -2.46
CA ARG A 88 -13.76 28.46 -3.31
C ARG A 88 -15.28 28.43 -3.30
N THR A 89 -15.90 29.55 -3.63
CA THR A 89 -17.35 29.64 -3.83
C THR A 89 -17.64 29.64 -5.32
N ALA A 90 -18.48 28.71 -5.77
CA ALA A 90 -18.97 28.63 -7.14
C ALA A 90 -20.33 29.33 -7.27
N ASP A 91 -20.91 29.26 -8.48
CA ASP A 91 -22.23 29.83 -8.76
C ASP A 91 -23.30 29.33 -7.77
N PHE A 92 -24.34 30.14 -7.55
CA PHE A 92 -25.43 29.87 -6.61
C PHE A 92 -24.99 29.65 -5.14
N GLY A 93 -23.75 30.05 -4.80
CA GLY A 93 -23.23 30.00 -3.43
C GLY A 93 -22.76 28.60 -3.01
N HIS A 94 -22.55 27.68 -3.94
CA HIS A 94 -21.98 26.37 -3.65
C HIS A 94 -20.54 26.49 -3.16
N LEU A 95 -20.16 25.71 -2.14
CA LEU A 95 -18.77 25.63 -1.71
C LEU A 95 -18.09 24.49 -2.43
N VAL A 96 -16.88 24.72 -2.93
CA VAL A 96 -16.06 23.68 -3.55
C VAL A 96 -14.70 23.63 -2.87
N PHE A 97 -14.35 22.43 -2.42
CA PHE A 97 -13.06 22.11 -1.82
C PHE A 97 -12.24 21.27 -2.79
N THR A 98 -11.01 21.69 -3.08
CA THR A 98 -10.15 20.97 -4.04
C THR A 98 -9.24 20.01 -3.31
N PHE A 99 -9.50 18.70 -3.46
CA PHE A 99 -8.66 17.62 -2.96
C PHE A 99 -7.68 17.18 -4.03
N LYS A 100 -6.38 17.15 -3.70
CA LYS A 100 -5.32 16.62 -4.57
C LYS A 100 -4.81 15.30 -4.00
N ALA A 101 -4.96 14.22 -4.76
CA ALA A 101 -4.54 12.87 -4.39
C ALA A 101 -3.01 12.71 -4.48
N ALA A 102 -2.25 13.32 -3.56
CA ALA A 102 -0.79 13.44 -3.66
C ALA A 102 -0.04 12.21 -3.16
N LEU A 103 -0.45 11.64 -2.02
CA LEU A 103 0.10 10.42 -1.42
C LEU A 103 -0.88 9.25 -1.65
N ALA A 104 -0.38 8.04 -1.87
CA ALA A 104 -1.22 6.85 -1.96
C ALA A 104 -1.65 6.37 -0.56
N GLY A 105 -2.86 5.86 -0.43
CA GLY A 105 -3.44 5.37 0.81
C GLY A 105 -4.84 5.93 1.08
N PRO A 106 -5.44 5.57 2.23
CA PRO A 106 -6.75 6.06 2.64
C PRO A 106 -6.67 7.48 3.20
N TYR A 107 -7.50 8.37 2.71
CA TYR A 107 -7.71 9.71 3.27
C TYR A 107 -9.07 9.76 3.96
N ARG A 108 -9.13 10.40 5.13
CA ARG A 108 -10.40 10.68 5.81
C ARG A 108 -10.78 12.13 5.54
N ILE A 109 -12.04 12.34 5.17
CA ILE A 109 -12.55 13.64 4.72
C ILE A 109 -13.78 13.98 5.53
N GLN A 110 -13.79 15.18 6.10
CA GLN A 110 -14.89 15.67 6.93
C GLN A 110 -15.19 17.14 6.63
N LEU A 111 -16.44 17.53 6.75
CA LEU A 111 -16.83 18.94 6.82
C LEU A 111 -16.63 19.45 8.25
N GLU A 112 -16.14 20.67 8.39
CA GLU A 112 -16.09 21.39 9.66
C GLU A 112 -17.22 22.43 9.68
N TYR A 113 -18.00 22.42 10.76
CA TYR A 113 -19.16 23.29 10.91
C TYR A 113 -18.85 24.49 11.81
N GLY A 114 -19.32 25.67 11.39
CA GLY A 114 -19.26 26.89 12.18
C GLY A 114 -20.14 26.83 13.43
N PRO A 115 -20.01 27.82 14.33
CA PRO A 115 -20.78 27.86 15.58
C PRO A 115 -22.30 27.82 15.31
N VAL A 116 -23.04 27.17 16.21
CA VAL A 116 -24.50 27.16 16.16
C VAL A 116 -24.99 28.57 16.44
N VAL A 117 -25.56 29.23 15.43
CA VAL A 117 -26.26 30.50 15.66
C VAL A 117 -27.60 30.15 16.29
N ALA A 118 -27.71 30.31 17.61
CA ALA A 118 -28.98 30.18 18.29
C ALA A 118 -29.93 31.26 17.75
N SER A 119 -30.94 30.83 16.99
CA SER A 119 -32.07 31.70 16.69
C SER A 119 -32.75 32.03 18.03
N GLN A 120 -32.63 33.28 18.49
CA GLN A 120 -33.43 33.79 19.60
C GLN A 120 -34.90 33.90 19.14
N SER A 121 -35.61 32.78 19.07
CA SER A 121 -37.06 32.78 19.16
C SER A 121 -37.40 32.50 20.62
N GLY A 122 -37.73 33.56 21.36
CA GLY A 122 -38.11 33.47 22.76
C GLY A 122 -39.32 32.55 22.95
N ALA A 123 -39.11 31.45 23.66
CA ALA A 123 -40.14 30.74 24.38
C ALA A 123 -39.51 30.20 25.66
N ALA A 124 -39.83 30.85 26.77
CA ALA A 124 -39.52 30.35 28.10
C ALA A 124 -40.26 29.02 28.30
N ALA A 125 -39.53 27.94 28.56
CA ALA A 125 -40.10 26.71 29.08
C ALA A 125 -39.07 25.98 29.95
N ASN A 126 -39.34 26.10 31.25
CA ASN A 126 -39.06 25.25 32.40
C ASN A 126 -38.07 24.09 32.27
N ASN A 127 -37.20 24.08 33.26
CA ASN A 127 -36.16 23.12 33.59
C ASN A 127 -36.78 21.80 34.10
N GLU A 128 -36.74 20.72 33.32
CA GLU A 128 -36.84 19.34 33.82
C GLU A 128 -35.94 18.42 32.99
N ASP A 129 -35.35 17.44 33.68
CA ASP A 129 -34.31 16.49 33.26
C ASP A 129 -34.35 16.09 31.78
N ARG A 130 -33.41 16.60 30.99
CA ARG A 130 -33.09 16.05 29.68
C ARG A 130 -32.09 14.91 29.84
N VAL A 131 -32.60 13.68 29.78
CA VAL A 131 -31.82 12.53 29.35
C VAL A 131 -31.23 12.87 27.98
N ILE A 132 -29.90 12.97 27.89
CA ILE A 132 -29.17 13.21 26.63
C ILE A 132 -29.41 11.98 25.76
N GLY A 133 -30.41 12.04 24.89
CA GLY A 133 -30.61 11.03 23.85
C GLY A 133 -29.51 11.16 22.80
N GLU A 134 -29.19 10.08 22.09
CA GLU A 134 -28.19 10.05 20.99
C GLU A 134 -28.37 11.19 19.96
N LYS A 135 -29.60 11.72 19.79
CA LYS A 135 -29.91 12.87 18.93
C LYS A 135 -29.28 14.20 19.36
N ASP A 136 -28.95 14.39 20.63
CA ASP A 136 -28.33 15.61 21.16
C ASP A 136 -26.79 15.61 21.02
N ALA A 137 -26.16 14.43 20.92
CA ALA A 137 -24.72 14.30 20.68
C ALA A 137 -24.33 14.74 19.26
N GLU A 138 -25.19 14.45 18.27
CA GLU A 138 -25.00 14.82 16.86
C GLU A 138 -25.15 16.34 16.61
N ALA A 139 -25.91 17.04 17.46
CA ALA A 139 -26.06 18.50 17.42
C ALA A 139 -24.83 19.25 17.98
N SER A 140 -23.99 18.57 18.77
CA SER A 140 -22.76 19.11 19.37
C SER A 140 -21.52 18.92 18.48
N ALA A 141 -21.54 17.91 17.60
CA ALA A 141 -20.39 17.56 16.76
C ALA A 141 -19.93 18.75 15.89
N SER A 142 -18.65 19.11 16.00
CA SER A 142 -18.02 20.19 15.22
C SER A 142 -17.71 19.77 13.77
N ARG A 143 -17.76 18.46 13.48
CA ARG A 143 -17.45 17.87 12.17
C ARG A 143 -18.54 16.89 11.71
N SER A 144 -18.64 16.70 10.40
CA SER A 144 -19.49 15.67 9.80
C SER A 144 -18.92 14.25 10.00
N PRO A 145 -19.69 13.18 9.69
CA PRO A 145 -19.13 11.84 9.58
C PRO A 145 -17.95 11.78 8.60
N ALA A 146 -16.98 10.93 8.88
CA ALA A 146 -15.80 10.78 8.05
C ALA A 146 -16.10 9.94 6.80
N SER A 147 -15.87 10.53 5.63
CA SER A 147 -15.85 9.83 4.35
C SER A 147 -14.44 9.42 3.99
N VAL A 148 -14.27 8.29 3.29
CA VAL A 148 -12.94 7.80 2.92
C VAL A 148 -12.76 7.84 1.41
N ILE A 149 -11.66 8.45 0.95
CA ILE A 149 -11.17 8.31 -0.42
C ILE A 149 -9.87 7.50 -0.38
N ILE A 150 -9.83 6.39 -1.11
CA ILE A 150 -8.63 5.58 -1.26
C ILE A 150 -7.88 6.07 -2.50
N VAL A 151 -6.70 6.64 -2.29
CA VAL A 151 -5.79 7.00 -3.37
C VAL A 151 -4.92 5.80 -3.69
N GLU A 152 -5.04 5.28 -4.90
CA GLU A 152 -4.31 4.10 -5.31
C GLU A 152 -2.86 4.46 -5.70
N PRO A 153 -1.89 3.57 -5.47
CA PRO A 153 -0.53 3.80 -5.89
C PRO A 153 -0.41 3.79 -7.42
N SER A 154 0.51 4.64 -7.92
CA SER A 154 0.97 4.56 -9.31
C SER A 154 2.05 3.50 -9.40
N LEU A 155 1.79 2.44 -10.16
CA LEU A 155 2.77 1.39 -10.44
C LEU A 155 3.42 1.66 -11.80
N SER A 156 4.69 1.31 -11.93
CA SER A 156 5.41 1.38 -13.20
C SER A 156 6.46 0.30 -13.27
N ILE A 157 6.74 -0.18 -14.48
CA ILE A 157 7.84 -1.10 -14.79
C ILE A 157 8.74 -0.38 -15.77
N ASN A 158 10.01 -0.15 -15.41
CA ASN A 158 10.97 0.57 -16.27
C ASN A 158 10.44 1.95 -16.70
N GLY A 159 9.75 2.65 -15.79
CA GLY A 159 9.14 3.95 -16.06
C GLY A 159 7.87 3.93 -16.91
N VAL A 160 7.44 2.77 -17.41
CA VAL A 160 6.16 2.61 -18.11
C VAL A 160 5.06 2.38 -17.09
N ALA A 161 4.03 3.23 -17.08
CA ALA A 161 2.92 3.11 -16.15
C ALA A 161 2.17 1.77 -16.32
N LEU A 162 1.98 1.07 -15.21
CA LEU A 162 1.24 -0.19 -15.13
C LEU A 162 -0.15 0.08 -14.54
N LYS A 163 -1.19 -0.24 -15.32
CA LYS A 163 -2.57 -0.17 -14.84
C LYS A 163 -2.84 -1.33 -13.88
N GLN A 164 -3.60 -1.10 -12.82
CA GLN A 164 -3.86 -2.12 -11.80
C GLN A 164 -4.63 -3.32 -12.38
N GLU A 165 -5.51 -3.10 -13.34
CA GLU A 165 -6.27 -4.15 -14.03
C GLU A 165 -5.38 -5.02 -14.94
N SER A 166 -4.16 -4.55 -15.24
CA SER A 166 -3.18 -5.29 -16.02
C SER A 166 -2.19 -6.10 -15.17
N ILE A 167 -2.35 -6.11 -13.84
CA ILE A 167 -1.52 -6.93 -12.96
C ILE A 167 -1.83 -8.42 -13.20
N SER A 168 -0.78 -9.18 -13.53
CA SER A 168 -0.79 -10.64 -13.64
C SER A 168 0.30 -11.18 -12.72
N LEU A 169 -0.11 -11.82 -11.63
CA LEU A 169 0.74 -12.15 -10.49
C LEU A 169 0.94 -13.67 -10.35
N GLN A 170 2.20 -14.08 -10.19
CA GLN A 170 2.56 -15.46 -9.84
C GLN A 170 3.08 -15.51 -8.40
N THR A 171 2.40 -16.28 -7.54
CA THR A 171 2.92 -16.60 -6.20
C THR A 171 3.94 -17.73 -6.29
N VAL A 172 5.07 -17.55 -5.61
CA VAL A 172 6.13 -18.56 -5.50
C VAL A 172 6.40 -18.87 -4.03
N LEU A 173 6.50 -20.17 -3.72
CA LEU A 173 7.03 -20.61 -2.43
C LEU A 173 8.54 -20.42 -2.46
N SER A 174 9.03 -19.37 -1.81
CA SER A 174 10.40 -18.90 -1.92
C SER A 174 11.44 -19.98 -1.62
N ARG A 175 11.14 -20.88 -0.68
CA ARG A 175 12.00 -22.04 -0.35
C ARG A 175 12.24 -23.00 -1.51
N CYS A 176 11.37 -23.05 -2.51
CA CYS A 176 11.52 -23.89 -3.70
C CYS A 176 12.34 -23.23 -4.81
N LEU A 177 12.72 -21.96 -4.64
CA LEU A 177 13.48 -21.20 -5.65
C LEU A 177 14.98 -21.51 -5.61
N GLY A 178 15.50 -22.01 -4.49
CA GLY A 178 16.95 -22.13 -4.30
C GLY A 178 17.64 -20.75 -4.22
N PRO A 179 18.96 -20.70 -4.42
CA PRO A 179 19.74 -19.48 -4.23
C PRO A 179 19.48 -18.43 -5.32
N PHE A 180 19.75 -17.17 -4.99
CA PHE A 180 19.55 -16.02 -5.87
C PHE A 180 20.25 -16.15 -7.22
N SER A 181 21.38 -16.87 -7.30
CA SER A 181 22.09 -17.11 -8.57
C SER A 181 21.25 -17.83 -9.62
N GLY A 182 20.27 -18.63 -9.21
CA GLY A 182 19.33 -19.33 -10.11
C GLY A 182 18.09 -18.53 -10.50
N TRP A 183 17.78 -17.43 -9.82
CA TRP A 183 16.48 -16.76 -9.92
C TRP A 183 16.24 -16.13 -11.29
N LYS A 184 17.27 -15.54 -11.90
CA LYS A 184 17.15 -14.97 -13.25
C LYS A 184 16.62 -16.00 -14.24
N ARG A 185 17.20 -17.19 -14.26
CA ARG A 185 16.79 -18.30 -15.14
C ARG A 185 15.34 -18.71 -14.90
N MET A 186 14.90 -18.79 -13.65
CA MET A 186 13.53 -19.19 -13.33
C MET A 186 12.52 -18.13 -13.76
N PHE A 187 12.77 -16.87 -13.43
CA PHE A 187 11.82 -15.79 -13.70
C PHE A 187 11.78 -15.36 -15.16
N THR A 188 12.79 -15.69 -15.97
CA THR A 188 12.67 -15.57 -17.43
C THR A 188 11.44 -16.32 -17.95
N GLN A 189 11.20 -17.55 -17.50
CA GLN A 189 10.02 -18.30 -17.94
C GLN A 189 8.72 -17.66 -17.47
N THR A 190 8.68 -17.14 -16.23
CA THR A 190 7.51 -16.43 -15.71
C THR A 190 7.18 -15.18 -16.54
N ALA A 191 8.19 -14.39 -16.90
CA ALA A 191 8.03 -13.23 -17.76
C ALA A 191 7.55 -13.62 -19.18
N GLU A 192 8.12 -14.68 -19.77
CA GLU A 192 7.70 -15.20 -21.09
C GLU A 192 6.24 -15.67 -21.12
N LEU A 193 5.71 -16.12 -19.98
CA LEU A 193 4.30 -16.51 -19.83
C LEU A 193 3.35 -15.32 -19.66
N GLY A 194 3.86 -14.09 -19.59
CA GLY A 194 3.07 -12.86 -19.51
C GLY A 194 2.67 -12.44 -18.08
N TYR A 195 3.30 -13.02 -17.04
CA TYR A 195 3.21 -12.46 -15.70
C TYR A 195 4.07 -11.20 -15.59
N ASN A 196 3.64 -10.24 -14.78
CA ASN A 196 4.35 -8.99 -14.55
C ASN A 196 4.58 -8.67 -13.06
N VAL A 197 4.12 -9.53 -12.15
CA VAL A 197 4.42 -9.45 -10.72
C VAL A 197 4.76 -10.83 -10.17
N ILE A 198 5.83 -10.94 -9.39
CA ILE A 198 6.13 -12.10 -8.53
C ILE A 198 5.69 -11.78 -7.11
N HIS A 199 4.92 -12.68 -6.50
CA HIS A 199 4.64 -12.64 -5.07
C HIS A 199 5.46 -13.69 -4.32
N PHE A 200 6.28 -13.22 -3.39
CA PHE A 200 7.14 -14.06 -2.56
C PHE A 200 6.47 -14.36 -1.22
N THR A 201 6.48 -15.64 -0.83
CA THR A 201 6.41 -15.98 0.60
C THR A 201 7.65 -15.41 1.32
N PRO A 202 7.65 -15.26 2.66
CA PRO A 202 8.75 -14.58 3.36
C PRO A 202 10.14 -15.09 2.98
N LEU A 203 11.08 -14.15 2.85
CA LEU A 203 12.48 -14.36 2.46
C LEU A 203 13.44 -14.24 3.65
N GLN A 204 12.90 -13.84 4.80
CA GLN A 204 13.62 -13.59 6.04
C GLN A 204 14.14 -14.87 6.68
N ALA A 205 15.05 -14.72 7.64
CA ALA A 205 15.58 -15.85 8.40
C ALA A 205 14.46 -16.57 9.17
N LEU A 206 14.39 -17.89 9.01
CA LEU A 206 13.34 -18.73 9.57
C LEU A 206 13.76 -19.32 10.92
N GLY A 207 12.76 -19.66 11.73
CA GLY A 207 12.94 -20.40 12.97
C GLY A 207 13.13 -21.90 12.78
N GLU A 208 13.27 -22.59 13.90
CA GLU A 208 13.58 -24.03 13.96
C GLU A 208 12.58 -24.94 13.22
N SER A 209 11.32 -24.51 13.09
CA SER A 209 10.32 -25.28 12.34
C SER A 209 10.59 -25.37 10.84
N GLY A 210 11.41 -24.46 10.29
CA GLY A 210 11.63 -24.33 8.84
C GLY A 210 10.40 -23.83 8.06
N SER A 211 9.31 -23.46 8.73
CA SER A 211 8.13 -22.87 8.09
C SER A 211 8.43 -21.46 7.58
N CYS A 212 7.97 -21.14 6.37
CA CYS A 212 8.17 -19.81 5.76
C CYS A 212 7.49 -18.68 6.54
N TYR A 213 6.47 -19.01 7.33
CA TYR A 213 5.74 -18.01 8.15
C TYR A 213 6.22 -17.97 9.60
N SER A 214 7.16 -18.84 9.99
CA SER A 214 7.79 -18.83 11.31
C SER A 214 9.13 -18.08 11.22
N ILE A 215 9.08 -16.75 11.10
CA ILE A 215 10.25 -15.89 10.93
C ILE A 215 10.97 -15.71 12.27
N ALA A 216 12.26 -16.03 12.35
CA ALA A 216 13.07 -15.85 13.57
C ALA A 216 13.77 -14.49 13.63
N ASP A 217 14.10 -13.92 12.48
CA ASP A 217 14.68 -12.58 12.38
C ASP A 217 14.11 -11.87 11.15
N GLN A 218 13.24 -10.90 11.41
CA GLN A 218 12.53 -10.12 10.39
C GLN A 218 13.45 -9.16 9.64
N LEU A 219 14.59 -8.80 10.22
CA LEU A 219 15.49 -7.80 9.66
C LEU A 219 16.48 -8.42 8.67
N HIS A 220 16.68 -9.74 8.70
CA HIS A 220 17.71 -10.41 7.91
C HIS A 220 17.12 -11.36 6.86
N ILE A 221 17.71 -11.35 5.65
CA ILE A 221 17.38 -12.33 4.61
C ILE A 221 17.98 -13.68 4.96
N SER A 222 17.27 -14.78 4.68
CA SER A 222 17.76 -16.13 4.94
C SER A 222 19.01 -16.44 4.11
N ASP A 223 20.06 -16.93 4.77
CA ASP A 223 21.32 -17.37 4.14
C ASP A 223 21.12 -18.42 3.04
N PHE A 224 20.02 -19.19 3.10
CA PHE A 224 19.64 -20.13 2.05
C PHE A 224 19.61 -19.52 0.65
N PHE A 225 19.25 -18.24 0.55
CA PHE A 225 19.19 -17.54 -0.73
C PHE A 225 20.56 -17.01 -1.18
N LEU A 226 21.47 -16.80 -0.24
CA LEU A 226 22.80 -16.21 -0.49
C LEU A 226 23.84 -17.27 -0.87
N GLU A 227 23.69 -18.51 -0.40
CA GLU A 227 24.64 -19.60 -0.64
C GLU A 227 24.56 -20.17 -2.06
N ASP A 228 25.58 -19.93 -2.89
CA ASP A 228 25.72 -20.67 -4.14
C ASP A 228 26.39 -22.04 -3.90
N LYS A 229 25.56 -23.07 -3.71
CA LYS A 229 26.03 -24.46 -3.58
C LYS A 229 26.78 -24.99 -4.81
N SER A 230 26.76 -24.28 -5.94
CA SER A 230 27.57 -24.65 -7.11
C SER A 230 29.05 -24.29 -6.97
N LEU A 231 29.40 -23.35 -6.06
CA LEU A 231 30.79 -22.94 -5.79
C LEU A 231 31.48 -23.81 -4.73
N THR A 232 30.73 -24.52 -3.89
CA THR A 232 31.27 -25.42 -2.85
C THR A 232 31.46 -26.85 -3.35
N GLY A 233 31.58 -27.05 -4.66
CA GLY A 233 31.82 -28.36 -5.28
C GLY A 233 33.21 -28.91 -4.98
N GLU A 234 33.48 -29.36 -3.75
CA GLU A 234 34.49 -30.38 -3.54
C GLU A 234 33.95 -31.73 -4.04
N ARG A 235 34.54 -32.19 -5.14
CA ARG A 235 34.48 -33.60 -5.56
C ARG A 235 35.17 -34.45 -4.49
N GLY A 236 34.41 -34.98 -3.55
CA GLY A 236 34.84 -36.06 -2.66
C GLY A 236 34.55 -37.41 -3.30
N LEU A 237 35.58 -38.01 -3.92
CA LEU A 237 35.59 -39.42 -4.28
C LEU A 237 35.58 -40.29 -3.02
N GLU A 238 35.03 -41.50 -3.20
CA GLU A 238 34.79 -42.57 -2.23
C GLU A 238 35.94 -42.85 -1.23
N GLY A 239 35.56 -43.18 0.00
CA GLY A 239 36.44 -43.72 1.04
C GLY A 239 35.62 -44.27 2.21
N ASP A 240 35.30 -45.56 2.11
CA ASP A 240 34.63 -46.36 3.13
C ASP A 240 35.51 -46.52 4.40
N SER A 241 35.01 -46.12 5.58
CA SER A 241 35.37 -46.76 6.86
C SER A 241 34.47 -46.30 8.01
N SER A 242 33.85 -47.29 8.64
CA SER A 242 33.19 -47.32 9.94
C SER A 242 33.74 -46.38 11.03
N GLY A 243 32.86 -45.62 11.69
CA GLY A 243 33.16 -44.90 12.93
C GLY A 243 31.92 -44.20 13.50
N ALA A 244 31.68 -44.36 14.80
CA ALA A 244 30.47 -43.95 15.52
C ALA A 244 30.21 -42.43 15.50
N GLY A 245 28.95 -42.06 15.72
CA GLY A 245 28.42 -40.73 15.50
C GLY A 245 29.12 -39.61 16.25
N GLN A 246 29.17 -38.45 15.60
CA GLN A 246 29.24 -37.15 16.26
C GLN A 246 28.55 -36.09 15.38
N ALA A 247 27.95 -35.17 16.10
CA ALA A 247 26.99 -34.15 15.72
C ALA A 247 27.24 -33.39 14.42
N ALA A 248 26.13 -32.92 13.87
CA ALA A 248 25.95 -32.04 12.72
C ALA A 248 26.95 -30.87 12.66
N PRO A 249 27.22 -30.30 11.46
CA PRO A 249 28.02 -29.08 11.27
C PRO A 249 27.28 -27.82 11.76
N GLY A 250 26.52 -27.92 12.86
CA GLY A 250 25.58 -26.94 13.39
C GLY A 250 26.19 -25.76 14.14
N ALA A 251 27.45 -25.38 13.86
CA ALA A 251 28.11 -24.29 14.57
C ALA A 251 29.01 -23.38 13.70
N VAL A 252 29.27 -23.72 12.42
CA VAL A 252 30.33 -23.04 11.63
C VAL A 252 29.80 -21.87 10.76
N MET A 253 28.49 -21.67 10.67
CA MET A 253 27.84 -20.45 10.12
C MET A 253 26.95 -19.80 11.19
N ALA A 254 27.38 -19.85 12.45
CA ALA A 254 26.79 -19.06 13.52
C ALA A 254 26.75 -17.59 13.09
N LEU A 255 25.53 -17.04 12.98
CA LEU A 255 25.23 -15.61 13.01
C LEU A 255 26.39 -14.73 12.50
N ARG A 256 26.65 -14.77 11.20
CA ARG A 256 27.50 -13.73 10.62
C ARG A 256 26.70 -12.43 10.68
N ARG A 257 26.98 -11.65 11.73
CA ARG A 257 26.60 -10.26 12.03
C ARG A 257 25.54 -10.02 13.11
N ALA A 258 25.69 -10.65 14.28
CA ALA A 258 25.11 -10.11 15.54
C ALA A 258 25.92 -8.93 16.13
N ALA A 259 26.86 -8.33 15.37
CA ALA A 259 27.76 -7.28 15.87
C ALA A 259 28.00 -6.11 14.88
N SER A 260 27.37 -6.11 13.70
CA SER A 260 27.32 -4.93 12.83
C SER A 260 25.86 -4.55 12.65
N SER A 261 25.56 -3.26 12.73
CA SER A 261 24.26 -2.64 12.43
C SER A 261 23.74 -2.87 11.00
N ASP A 262 24.36 -3.77 10.24
CA ASP A 262 24.16 -3.92 8.80
C ASP A 262 23.23 -5.11 8.55
N ILE A 263 22.03 -4.80 8.07
CA ILE A 263 21.05 -5.79 7.59
C ILE A 263 21.70 -6.66 6.49
N VAL A 264 21.82 -7.96 6.76
CA VAL A 264 22.39 -8.95 5.82
C VAL A 264 21.42 -9.33 4.70
N GLY A 265 21.94 -9.40 3.47
CA GLY A 265 21.26 -9.94 2.30
C GLY A 265 20.31 -8.96 1.59
N LEU A 266 20.10 -7.77 2.14
CA LEU A 266 19.19 -6.77 1.55
C LEU A 266 19.79 -6.13 0.29
N GLU A 267 21.11 -5.94 0.22
CA GLU A 267 21.78 -5.42 -0.99
C GLU A 267 21.68 -6.42 -2.14
N GLU A 268 21.91 -7.70 -1.86
CA GLU A 268 21.77 -8.79 -2.82
C GLU A 268 20.30 -8.92 -3.28
N LEU A 269 19.35 -8.90 -2.36
CA LEU A 269 17.93 -8.91 -2.70
C LEU A 269 17.56 -7.68 -3.53
N GLN A 270 18.05 -6.49 -3.19
CA GLN A 270 17.82 -5.27 -3.95
C GLN A 270 18.35 -5.40 -5.39
N ALA A 271 19.54 -5.97 -5.58
CA ALA A 271 20.11 -6.21 -6.90
C ALA A 271 19.24 -7.19 -7.72
N ILE A 272 18.70 -8.23 -7.08
CA ILE A 272 17.80 -9.20 -7.71
C ILE A 272 16.47 -8.56 -8.10
N ILE A 273 15.83 -7.79 -7.21
CA ILE A 273 14.58 -7.08 -7.51
C ILE A 273 14.79 -6.07 -8.66
N ARG A 274 15.91 -5.33 -8.66
CA ARG A 274 16.25 -4.44 -9.78
C ARG A 274 16.39 -5.19 -11.09
N MET A 275 17.12 -6.32 -11.09
CA MET A 275 17.27 -7.16 -12.28
C MET A 275 15.91 -7.69 -12.78
N MET A 276 15.02 -8.11 -11.87
CA MET A 276 13.67 -8.54 -12.23
C MET A 276 12.88 -7.43 -12.94
N GLU A 277 12.96 -6.19 -12.45
CA GLU A 277 12.29 -5.07 -13.11
C GLU A 277 12.97 -4.74 -14.45
N THR A 278 14.29 -4.52 -14.46
CA THR A 278 15.02 -4.00 -15.63
C THR A 278 15.15 -5.01 -16.76
N ASP A 279 15.45 -6.26 -16.44
CA ASP A 279 15.77 -7.28 -17.44
C ASP A 279 14.54 -8.10 -17.82
N LEU A 280 13.61 -8.31 -16.88
CA LEU A 280 12.48 -9.22 -17.05
C LEU A 280 11.12 -8.52 -17.07
N GLY A 281 11.05 -7.23 -16.74
CA GLY A 281 9.77 -6.50 -16.67
C GLY A 281 8.85 -7.02 -15.57
N LEU A 282 9.41 -7.49 -14.45
CA LEU A 282 8.67 -8.05 -13.32
C LEU A 282 8.78 -7.14 -12.10
N LEU A 283 7.64 -6.76 -11.52
CA LEU A 283 7.60 -6.24 -10.15
C LEU A 283 7.62 -7.38 -9.14
N SER A 284 7.84 -7.03 -7.88
CA SER A 284 7.81 -7.96 -6.76
C SER A 284 6.93 -7.46 -5.62
N THR A 285 6.28 -8.39 -4.95
CA THR A 285 5.62 -8.18 -3.65
C THR A 285 5.98 -9.34 -2.72
N ILE A 286 5.85 -9.14 -1.41
CA ILE A 286 6.17 -10.14 -0.40
C ILE A 286 5.09 -10.15 0.67
N ASP A 287 4.84 -11.34 1.24
CA ASP A 287 4.03 -11.47 2.45
C ASP A 287 4.62 -10.67 3.63
N LEU A 288 3.74 -10.07 4.42
CA LEU A 288 4.06 -9.46 5.72
C LEU A 288 3.44 -10.30 6.83
N VAL A 289 4.27 -10.69 7.81
CA VAL A 289 3.81 -11.46 8.99
C VAL A 289 3.83 -10.54 10.20
N LEU A 290 2.64 -10.08 10.61
CA LEU A 290 2.48 -9.15 11.74
C LEU A 290 2.06 -9.83 13.05
N ASN A 291 1.39 -10.98 12.95
CA ASN A 291 0.66 -11.54 14.10
C ASN A 291 1.52 -12.41 15.01
N HIS A 292 2.68 -12.87 14.55
CA HIS A 292 3.55 -13.77 15.29
C HIS A 292 4.99 -13.73 14.77
N THR A 293 5.89 -14.29 15.57
CA THR A 293 7.29 -14.56 15.23
C THR A 293 7.62 -16.01 15.58
N ALA A 294 8.76 -16.54 15.15
CA ALA A 294 9.20 -17.87 15.58
C ALA A 294 9.45 -17.90 17.09
N SER A 295 9.11 -19.01 17.74
CA SER A 295 9.29 -19.16 19.20
C SER A 295 10.75 -19.03 19.65
N ASN A 296 11.70 -19.24 18.74
CA ASN A 296 13.14 -19.15 18.98
C ASN A 296 13.77 -17.86 18.42
N SER A 297 12.98 -16.80 18.19
CA SER A 297 13.50 -15.50 17.74
C SER A 297 14.46 -14.92 18.80
N PRO A 298 15.70 -14.51 18.46
CA PRO A 298 16.67 -14.08 19.46
C PRO A 298 16.20 -12.90 20.33
N TRP A 299 15.53 -11.93 19.71
CA TRP A 299 15.06 -10.70 20.37
C TRP A 299 13.99 -10.93 21.44
N LEU A 300 13.31 -12.09 21.44
CA LEU A 300 12.34 -12.44 22.50
C LEU A 300 12.99 -12.64 23.86
N GLN A 301 14.30 -12.96 23.92
CA GLN A 301 15.03 -13.04 25.18
C GLN A 301 15.20 -11.66 25.83
N ASP A 302 15.40 -10.63 24.99
CA ASP A 302 15.54 -9.25 25.42
C ASP A 302 14.18 -8.59 25.68
N HIS A 303 13.14 -9.00 24.94
CA HIS A 303 11.78 -8.45 25.00
C HIS A 303 10.69 -9.52 25.19
N PRO A 304 10.68 -10.22 26.34
CA PRO A 304 9.71 -11.29 26.62
C PRO A 304 8.26 -10.78 26.80
N ASP A 305 8.07 -9.48 26.94
CA ASP A 305 6.77 -8.80 27.08
C ASP A 305 6.03 -8.60 25.75
N SER A 306 6.63 -8.98 24.63
CA SER A 306 6.07 -8.77 23.28
C SER A 306 5.04 -9.81 22.82
N GLY A 307 4.63 -10.72 23.70
CA GLY A 307 3.70 -11.83 23.42
C GLY A 307 2.31 -11.66 24.01
#